data_AF-A0A7X7PF73-F1
#
_entry.id   AF-A0A7X7PF73-F1
#
_cell.length_a   1.000
_cell.length_b   1.000
_cell.length_c   1.000
_cell.angle_alpha   90.00
_cell.angle_beta   90.00
_cell.angle_gamma   90.00
#
_symmetry.space_group_name_H-M   'P 1'
#
loop_
_entity.id
_entity.type
_entity.pdbx_description
1 polymer ?
#
loop_
_entity_poly.entity_id
_entity_poly.type
_entity_poly.pdbx_seq_one_letter_code
_entity_poly.pdbx_strand_id
1 'polypeptide(L)'
;MARTTTATVALDDAARSATHDLILALADSKRLLGMRYAEWILGAPELEAGIACASMAQDEWGHARLLYALLKEFDVDVERVEHGREPDEYCNMAALDASPADWAGLIVVNVLCDGALSVQLEALRTSSYVPLRQRVG
;
A
#
# COMPACT_ATOMS: atom_id res chain seq x y z
N MET A 1 -28.62 -20.69 4.80
CA MET A 1 -27.82 -19.59 5.35
C MET A 1 -27.90 -18.41 4.40
N ALA A 2 -28.65 -17.36 4.78
CA ALA A 2 -28.81 -16.19 3.94
C ALA A 2 -27.51 -15.38 3.90
N ARG A 3 -26.91 -15.22 2.71
CA ARG A 3 -25.87 -14.22 2.47
C ARG A 3 -26.52 -12.86 2.63
N THR A 4 -26.27 -12.20 3.77
CA THR A 4 -26.55 -10.78 3.92
C THR A 4 -25.63 -10.04 2.95
N THR A 5 -26.14 -9.74 1.75
CA THR A 5 -25.51 -8.77 0.85
C THR A 5 -25.54 -7.42 1.56
N THR A 6 -24.47 -7.09 2.28
CA THR A 6 -24.29 -5.75 2.83
C THR A 6 -24.26 -4.79 1.64
N ALA A 7 -25.33 -4.03 1.46
CA ALA A 7 -25.38 -3.00 0.42
C ALA A 7 -24.17 -2.08 0.62
N THR A 8 -23.30 -1.99 -0.38
CA THR A 8 -22.28 -0.95 -0.45
C THR A 8 -23.03 0.38 -0.35
N VAL A 9 -22.74 1.17 0.67
CA VAL A 9 -23.24 2.54 0.74
C VAL A 9 -22.76 3.22 -0.54
N ALA A 10 -23.68 3.71 -1.36
CA ALA A 10 -23.32 4.48 -2.55
C ALA A 10 -22.53 5.71 -2.08
N LEU A 11 -21.27 5.79 -2.49
CA LEU A 11 -20.44 6.96 -2.23
C LEU A 11 -21.01 8.12 -3.04
N ASP A 12 -21.18 9.29 -2.42
CA ASP A 12 -21.36 10.51 -3.19
C ASP A 12 -20.07 10.83 -3.96
N ASP A 13 -20.13 11.77 -4.91
CA ASP A 13 -19.00 12.06 -5.79
C ASP A 13 -17.74 12.48 -5.03
N ALA A 14 -17.90 13.25 -3.95
CA ALA A 14 -16.79 13.71 -3.13
C ALA A 14 -16.14 12.54 -2.36
N ALA A 15 -16.95 11.70 -1.71
CA ALA A 15 -16.48 10.51 -1.01
C ALA A 15 -15.87 9.49 -1.97
N ARG A 16 -16.41 9.36 -3.19
CA ARG A 16 -15.85 8.50 -4.24
C ARG A 16 -14.46 8.97 -4.64
N SER A 17 -14.28 10.27 -4.93
CA SER A 17 -12.96 10.84 -5.27
C SER A 17 -11.96 10.66 -4.12
N ALA A 18 -12.36 11.01 -2.89
CA ALA A 18 -11.47 10.89 -1.73
C ALA A 18 -11.08 9.42 -1.44
N THR A 19 -12.01 8.48 -1.62
CA THR A 19 -11.73 7.05 -1.44
C THR A 19 -10.79 6.53 -2.52
N HIS A 20 -10.97 6.96 -3.77
CA HIS A 20 -10.05 6.66 -4.87
C HIS A 20 -8.63 7.12 -4.52
N ASP A 21 -8.47 8.40 -4.18
CA ASP A 21 -7.16 9.00 -3.94
C ASP A 21 -6.46 8.37 -2.73
N LEU A 22 -7.22 8.04 -1.67
CA LEU A 22 -6.69 7.33 -0.51
C LEU A 22 -6.19 5.93 -0.89
N ILE A 23 -6.98 5.15 -1.64
CA ILE A 23 -6.59 3.80 -2.06
C ILE A 23 -5.33 3.86 -2.92
N LEU A 24 -5.26 4.81 -3.86
CA LEU A 24 -4.10 5.00 -4.72
C LEU A 24 -2.84 5.34 -3.91
N ALA A 25 -2.94 6.31 -3.01
CA ALA A 25 -1.81 6.71 -2.16
C ALA A 25 -1.31 5.56 -1.27
N LEU A 26 -2.21 4.75 -0.72
CA LEU A 26 -1.85 3.56 0.06
C LEU A 26 -1.18 2.49 -0.81
N ALA A 27 -1.72 2.22 -2.00
CA ALA A 27 -1.16 1.24 -2.93
C ALA A 27 0.25 1.64 -3.39
N ASP A 28 0.43 2.91 -3.75
CA ASP A 28 1.72 3.47 -4.18
C ASP A 28 2.75 3.43 -3.06
N SER A 29 2.34 3.82 -1.86
CA SER A 29 3.22 3.80 -0.68
C SER A 29 3.65 2.38 -0.32
N LYS A 30 2.74 1.41 -0.36
CA LYS A 30 3.07 -0.01 -0.15
C LYS A 30 4.00 -0.53 -1.25
N ARG A 31 3.76 -0.18 -2.51
CA ARG A 31 4.65 -0.55 -3.64
C ARG A 31 6.08 -0.04 -3.43
N LEU A 32 6.24 1.25 -3.13
CA LEU A 32 7.56 1.85 -2.92
C LEU A 32 8.22 1.34 -1.64
N LEU A 33 7.48 1.17 -0.55
CA LEU A 33 8.02 0.60 0.69
C LEU A 33 8.59 -0.81 0.43
N GLY A 34 7.89 -1.64 -0.34
CA GLY A 34 8.42 -2.94 -0.78
C GLY A 34 9.71 -2.82 -1.59
N MET A 35 9.86 -1.79 -2.44
CA MET A 35 11.12 -1.52 -3.13
C MET A 35 12.24 -1.13 -2.17
N ARG A 36 11.96 -0.30 -1.15
CA ARG A 36 12.94 0.08 -0.13
C ARG A 36 13.41 -1.11 0.69
N TYR A 37 12.54 -2.07 1.00
CA TYR A 37 12.96 -3.34 1.60
C TYR A 37 13.80 -4.18 0.62
N ALA A 38 13.40 -4.26 -0.65
CA ALA A 38 14.10 -5.07 -1.65
C ALA A 38 15.55 -4.64 -1.89
N GLU A 39 15.84 -3.33 -1.81
CA GLU A 39 17.19 -2.77 -1.91
C GLU A 39 18.16 -3.35 -0.85
N TRP A 40 17.63 -3.80 0.28
CA TRP A 40 18.42 -4.25 1.43
C TRP A 40 18.52 -5.77 1.58
N ILE A 41 17.96 -6.56 0.64
CA ILE A 41 18.06 -8.03 0.66
C ILE A 41 19.52 -8.51 0.74
N LEU A 42 20.42 -7.82 0.04
CA LEU A 42 21.86 -8.12 0.04
C LEU A 42 22.70 -7.04 0.76
N GLY A 43 22.06 -5.96 1.22
CA GLY A 43 22.71 -4.85 1.92
C GLY A 43 22.64 -4.95 3.44
N ALA A 44 21.76 -5.79 3.98
CA ALA A 44 21.56 -5.95 5.41
C ALA A 44 22.83 -6.45 6.12
N PRO A 45 23.04 -6.08 7.40
CA PRO A 45 24.25 -6.45 8.14
C PRO A 45 24.37 -7.95 8.42
N GLU A 46 23.24 -8.66 8.44
CA GLU A 46 23.15 -10.09 8.73
C GLU A 46 22.26 -10.79 7.70
N LEU A 47 22.52 -12.08 7.45
CA LEU A 47 21.79 -12.86 6.45
C LEU A 47 20.29 -12.95 6.78
N GLU A 48 19.97 -13.18 8.04
CA GLU A 48 18.60 -13.26 8.55
C GLU A 48 17.85 -11.94 8.33
N ALA A 49 18.53 -10.81 8.48
CA ALA A 49 17.96 -9.50 8.24
C ALA A 49 17.69 -9.26 6.74
N GLY A 50 18.56 -9.74 5.86
CA GLY A 50 18.33 -9.73 4.40
C GLY A 50 17.15 -10.61 4.00
N ILE A 51 17.00 -11.80 4.60
CA ILE A 51 15.85 -12.68 4.40
C ILE A 51 14.55 -12.01 4.88
N ALA A 52 14.58 -11.34 6.03
CA ALA A 52 13.44 -10.58 6.52
C ALA A 52 13.06 -9.45 5.55
N CYS A 53 14.04 -8.72 5.00
CA CYS A 53 13.79 -7.70 3.98
C CYS A 53 13.12 -8.27 2.73
N ALA A 54 13.54 -9.45 2.26
CA ALA A 54 12.90 -10.12 1.13
C ALA A 54 11.44 -10.49 1.42
N SER A 55 11.16 -11.02 2.61
CA SER A 55 9.79 -11.35 3.03
C SER A 55 8.91 -10.11 3.11
N MET A 56 9.39 -9.04 3.76
CA MET A 56 8.64 -7.79 3.88
C MET A 56 8.39 -7.16 2.50
N ALA A 57 9.38 -7.16 1.60
CA ALA A 57 9.19 -6.66 0.23
C ALA A 57 8.07 -7.40 -0.50
N GLN A 58 8.04 -8.72 -0.38
CA GLN A 58 6.99 -9.55 -0.98
C GLN A 58 5.61 -9.24 -0.40
N ASP A 59 5.50 -9.13 0.93
CA ASP A 59 4.25 -8.82 1.61
C ASP A 59 3.70 -7.47 1.14
N GLU A 60 4.54 -6.43 1.06
CA GLU A 60 4.09 -5.11 0.66
C GLU A 60 3.68 -5.01 -0.81
N TRP A 61 4.33 -5.75 -1.69
CA TRP A 61 3.87 -5.85 -3.08
C TRP A 61 2.56 -6.64 -3.19
N GLY A 62 2.35 -7.65 -2.35
CA GLY A 62 1.06 -8.33 -2.21
C GLY A 62 -0.06 -7.38 -1.77
N HIS A 63 0.18 -6.59 -0.72
CA HIS A 63 -0.75 -5.56 -0.25
C HIS A 63 -1.03 -4.50 -1.32
N ALA A 64 0.01 -3.98 -1.97
CA ALA A 64 -0.15 -3.01 -3.05
C ALA A 64 -1.04 -3.55 -4.18
N ARG A 65 -0.80 -4.80 -4.62
CA ARG A 65 -1.63 -5.46 -5.65
C ARG A 65 -3.10 -5.56 -5.25
N LEU A 66 -3.39 -5.91 -3.99
CA LEU A 66 -4.77 -5.98 -3.49
C LEU A 66 -5.45 -4.61 -3.48
N LEU A 67 -4.71 -3.55 -3.15
CA LEU A 67 -5.21 -2.17 -3.15
C LEU A 67 -5.39 -1.64 -4.58
N TYR A 68 -4.45 -1.84 -5.49
CA TYR A 68 -4.63 -1.48 -6.90
C TYR A 68 -5.84 -2.16 -7.53
N ALA A 69 -6.09 -3.43 -7.20
CA ALA A 69 -7.25 -4.15 -7.69
C ALA A 69 -8.60 -3.53 -7.26
N LEU A 70 -8.66 -2.74 -6.17
CA LEU A 70 -9.85 -1.98 -5.79
C LEU A 70 -10.15 -0.83 -6.74
N LEU A 71 -9.13 -0.24 -7.36
CA LEU A 71 -9.29 0.91 -8.24
C LEU A 71 -10.11 0.59 -9.50
N LYS A 72 -10.30 -0.70 -9.81
CA LYS A 72 -11.25 -1.14 -10.84
C LYS A 72 -12.68 -0.67 -10.56
N GLU A 73 -13.10 -0.58 -9.30
CA GLU A 73 -14.42 -0.07 -8.91
C GLU A 73 -14.56 1.46 -9.14
N PHE A 74 -13.44 2.12 -9.43
CA PHE A 74 -13.34 3.54 -9.71
C PHE A 74 -13.11 3.83 -11.20
N ASP A 75 -13.30 2.84 -12.08
CA ASP A 75 -13.10 2.90 -13.53
C ASP A 75 -11.64 3.16 -13.95
N VAL A 76 -10.69 2.78 -13.09
CA VAL A 76 -9.25 2.89 -13.36
C VAL A 76 -8.73 1.64 -14.08
N ASP A 77 -7.85 1.86 -15.06
CA ASP A 77 -7.05 0.79 -15.67
C ASP A 77 -5.99 0.30 -14.67
N VAL A 78 -6.24 -0.87 -14.07
CA VAL A 78 -5.38 -1.47 -13.04
C VAL A 78 -4.00 -1.83 -13.58
N GLU A 79 -3.89 -2.26 -14.84
CA GLU A 79 -2.59 -2.64 -15.41
C GLU A 79 -1.71 -1.40 -15.59
N ARG A 80 -2.28 -0.33 -16.14
CA ARG A 80 -1.59 0.94 -16.28
C ARG A 80 -1.23 1.53 -14.93
N VAL A 81 -2.15 1.58 -13.97
CA VAL A 81 -1.84 2.18 -12.66
C VAL A 81 -0.80 1.36 -11.91
N GLU A 82 -0.78 0.03 -12.04
CA GLU A 82 0.17 -0.79 -11.28
C GLU A 82 1.59 -0.79 -11.88
N HIS A 83 1.72 -0.66 -13.20
CA HIS A 83 2.98 -0.92 -13.92
C HIS A 83 3.34 0.09 -15.03
N GLY A 84 2.41 0.92 -15.47
CA GLY A 84 2.56 1.77 -16.67
C GLY A 84 2.63 3.27 -16.37
N ARG A 85 2.91 3.65 -15.13
CA ARG A 85 3.04 5.05 -14.69
C ARG A 85 4.50 5.50 -14.64
N GLU A 86 4.73 6.74 -15.03
CA GLU A 86 6.00 7.44 -14.81
C GLU A 86 6.15 7.85 -13.33
N PRO A 87 7.39 8.10 -12.85
CA PRO A 87 7.63 8.40 -11.44
C PRO A 87 6.84 9.59 -10.87
N ASP A 88 6.55 10.62 -11.68
CA ASP A 88 5.80 11.81 -11.27
C ASP A 88 4.28 11.58 -11.18
N GLU A 89 3.79 10.42 -11.64
CA GLU A 89 2.38 10.00 -11.51
C GLU A 89 2.11 9.17 -10.23
N TYR A 90 3.12 8.93 -9.39
CA TYR A 90 2.97 8.23 -8.12
C TYR A 90 2.50 9.17 -7.00
N CYS A 91 1.60 8.68 -6.16
CA CYS A 91 0.97 9.38 -5.04
C CYS A 91 1.44 8.82 -3.68
N ASN A 92 2.65 8.26 -3.61
CA ASN A 92 3.20 7.67 -2.38
C ASN A 92 3.54 8.72 -1.31
N MET A 93 3.82 8.25 -0.10
CA MET A 93 4.48 9.05 0.93
C MET A 93 5.82 9.59 0.42
N ALA A 94 6.03 10.91 0.43
CA ALA A 94 7.27 11.54 -0.03
C ALA A 94 8.52 11.07 0.73
N ALA A 95 8.36 10.58 1.97
CA ALA A 95 9.45 9.98 2.76
C ALA A 95 10.04 8.72 2.10
N LEU A 96 9.32 8.11 1.17
CA LEU A 96 9.75 6.94 0.41
C LEU A 96 10.43 7.30 -0.92
N ASP A 97 10.51 8.57 -1.33
CA ASP A 97 11.07 8.97 -2.63
C ASP A 97 12.58 8.71 -2.72
N ALA A 98 13.28 8.77 -1.59
CA ALA A 98 14.70 8.49 -1.49
C ALA A 98 14.96 7.11 -0.88
N SER A 99 15.98 6.42 -1.38
CA SER A 99 16.52 5.22 -0.74
C SER A 99 17.14 5.55 0.63
N PRO A 100 17.02 4.66 1.63
CA PRO A 100 17.71 4.85 2.90
C PRO A 100 19.22 4.84 2.69
N ALA A 101 19.92 5.80 3.29
CA ALA A 101 21.37 5.95 3.11
C ALA A 101 22.18 4.80 3.73
N ASP A 102 21.67 4.22 4.82
CA ASP A 102 22.28 3.10 5.53
C ASP A 102 21.21 2.22 6.21
N TRP A 103 21.66 1.17 6.90
CA TRP A 103 20.78 0.20 7.55
C TRP A 103 19.91 0.86 8.61
N ALA A 104 20.47 1.79 9.39
CA ALA A 104 19.71 2.52 10.39
C ALA A 104 18.61 3.38 9.73
N GLY A 105 18.89 3.98 8.57
CA GLY A 105 17.90 4.65 7.74
C GLY A 105 16.75 3.73 7.34
N LEU A 106 17.03 2.48 6.95
CA LEU A 106 15.97 1.51 6.65
C LEU A 106 15.12 1.21 7.89
N ILE A 107 15.75 1.05 9.06
CA ILE A 107 15.00 0.84 10.32
C ILE A 107 14.09 2.04 10.62
N VAL A 108 14.54 3.26 10.36
CA VAL A 108 13.70 4.46 10.50
C VAL A 108 12.52 4.44 9.52
N VAL A 109 12.75 4.06 8.25
CA VAL A 109 11.68 3.90 7.26
C VAL A 109 10.67 2.84 7.71
N ASN A 110 11.12 1.69 8.20
CA ASN A 110 10.25 0.65 8.74
C ASN A 110 9.40 1.19 9.90
N VAL A 111 10.01 1.78 10.93
CA VAL A 111 9.26 2.25 12.10
C VAL A 111 8.27 3.36 11.75
N LEU A 112 8.67 4.34 10.92
CA LEU A 112 7.85 5.52 10.64
C LEU A 112 6.87 5.33 9.48
N CYS A 113 7.35 4.85 8.33
CA CYS A 113 6.52 4.75 7.13
C CYS A 113 5.60 3.53 7.21
N ASP A 114 6.15 2.35 7.51
CA ASP A 114 5.31 1.15 7.66
C ASP A 114 4.39 1.25 8.87
N GLY A 115 4.89 1.83 9.98
CA GLY A 115 4.04 2.15 11.14
C GLY A 115 2.86 3.06 10.79
N ALA A 116 3.09 4.14 10.03
CA ALA A 116 2.03 5.04 9.60
C ALA A 116 1.02 4.38 8.65
N LEU A 117 1.49 3.57 7.70
CA LEU A 117 0.61 2.79 6.81
C LEU A 117 -0.21 1.78 7.61
N SER A 118 0.41 1.09 8.56
CA SER A 118 -0.26 0.14 9.45
C SER A 118 -1.38 0.78 10.26
N VAL A 119 -1.15 1.97 10.83
CA VAL A 119 -2.18 2.74 11.56
C VAL A 119 -3.34 3.12 10.64
N GLN A 120 -3.05 3.57 9.41
CA GLN A 120 -4.09 3.91 8.44
C GLN A 120 -4.92 2.69 8.03
N LEU A 121 -4.28 1.57 7.73
CA LEU A 121 -4.96 0.33 7.37
C LEU A 121 -5.83 -0.20 8.51
N GLU A 122 -5.36 -0.13 9.76
CA GLU A 122 -6.15 -0.51 10.94
C GLU A 122 -7.40 0.38 11.08
N ALA A 123 -7.28 1.70 10.89
CA ALA A 123 -8.44 2.60 10.92
C ALA A 123 -9.49 2.22 9.85
N LEU A 124 -9.04 1.75 8.67
CA LEU A 124 -9.90 1.35 7.56
C LEU A 124 -10.66 0.04 7.78
N ARG A 125 -10.33 -0.75 8.81
CA ARG A 125 -11.08 -1.96 9.18
C ARG A 125 -12.51 -1.68 9.63
N THR A 126 -12.83 -0.42 9.94
CA THR A 126 -14.19 0.03 10.26
C THR A 126 -14.83 0.87 9.15
N SER A 127 -14.18 0.97 7.98
CA SER A 127 -14.68 1.75 6.84
C SER A 127 -16.09 1.34 6.44
N SER A 128 -16.93 2.32 6.11
CA SER A 128 -18.28 2.08 5.56
C SER A 128 -18.22 1.52 4.13
N TYR A 129 -17.12 1.76 3.39
CA TYR A 129 -16.88 1.21 2.07
C TYR A 129 -16.46 -0.26 2.18
N VAL A 130 -17.42 -1.16 1.96
CA VAL A 130 -17.29 -2.61 2.15
C VAL A 130 -16.11 -3.24 1.41
N PRO A 131 -15.86 -2.94 0.12
CA PRO A 131 -14.77 -3.55 -0.64
C PRO A 131 -13.39 -3.29 -0.04
N LEU A 132 -13.16 -2.07 0.47
CA LEU A 132 -11.92 -1.69 1.13
C LEU A 132 -11.78 -2.40 2.47
N ARG A 133 -12.83 -2.38 3.30
CA ARG A 133 -12.84 -3.06 4.60
C ARG A 133 -12.50 -4.55 4.49
N GLN A 134 -12.97 -5.22 3.45
CA GLN A 134 -12.72 -6.66 3.20
C GLN A 134 -11.28 -6.99 2.80
N ARG A 135 -10.48 -6.01 2.38
CA ARG A 135 -9.08 -6.22 1.94
C ARG A 135 -8.05 -5.80 2.98
N VAL A 136 -8.46 -5.01 3.97
CA VAL A 136 -7.59 -4.55 5.08
C VAL A 136 -7.84 -5.32 6.37
N GLY A 137 -8.82 -6.22 6.40
CA GLY A 137 -9.26 -6.97 7.59
C GLY A 137 -9.04 -8.46 7.50
#